data_AF-A0A2V6YN46-F1
#
_entry.id   AF-A0A2V6YN46-F1
#
_cell.length_a   1.000
_cell.length_b   1.000
_cell.length_c   1.000
_cell.angle_alpha   90.00
_cell.angle_beta   90.00
_cell.angle_gamma   90.00
#
_symmetry.space_group_name_H-M   'P 1'
#
loop_
_entity.id
_entity.type
_entity.pdbx_description
1 polymer ?
#
loop_
_entity_poly.entity_id
_entity_poly.type
_entity_poly.pdbx_seq_one_letter_code
_entity_poly.pdbx_strand_id
1 'polypeptide(L)'
;MDRGLYNGADRHFLWLWDNIPHGEALDLLLTVAIPKNTLDDHYFIFPMFTWRALDWLGREHTPFLMRPAVRYVSRFPTPPVLNHIEPLLEEYELLKRPLGFHTSPEETPAIGLLGEAITGCDNYQEIPRMLAKALADGLSLLGTGEALSIGAAGLFMRSLTGNPMDVHLHTGANLRRYLLKLEGVSLRNKLLALLTWHTGPEVRSTQNRMEPPPQPNPEAVAALPHRTQAALLDALEESVYTQPPTDWSKVTNLGQMRAVPEVKNTVNLAQQYADLGYDPDALISRLATIVVHDNFTEMHAFKHHQATFEEFHATRLPWRWRHLVSAAQASAISFGKNMEIYEEAIELLHA
;
A
#
# COMPACT_ATOMS: atom_id res chain seq x y z
N MET A 1 6.62 -10.81 -23.88
CA MET A 1 6.19 -9.55 -23.23
C MET A 1 7.18 -8.40 -23.49
N ASP A 2 8.47 -8.66 -23.68
CA ASP A 2 9.52 -7.62 -23.67
C ASP A 2 9.73 -6.78 -24.94
N ARG A 3 8.88 -6.92 -25.97
CA ARG A 3 9.07 -6.21 -27.26
C ARG A 3 8.06 -5.09 -27.52
N GLY A 4 7.24 -4.71 -26.56
CA GLY A 4 6.18 -3.71 -26.76
C GLY A 4 5.02 -4.19 -27.64
N LEU A 5 4.95 -5.49 -27.97
CA LEU A 5 3.94 -6.10 -28.83
C LEU A 5 2.68 -6.46 -28.05
N TYR A 6 1.98 -5.45 -27.52
CA TYR A 6 0.89 -5.64 -26.57
C TYR A 6 -0.31 -6.45 -27.11
N ASN A 7 -0.60 -6.40 -28.42
CA ASN A 7 -1.63 -7.25 -29.03
C ASN A 7 -1.20 -8.72 -29.13
N GLY A 8 0.09 -8.97 -29.37
CA GLY A 8 0.65 -10.33 -29.36
C GLY A 8 0.69 -10.89 -27.94
N ALA A 9 1.12 -10.08 -26.98
CA ALA A 9 1.09 -10.39 -25.55
C ALA A 9 -0.31 -10.80 -25.06
N ASP A 10 -1.34 -10.01 -25.38
CA ASP A 10 -2.75 -10.30 -25.09
C ASP A 10 -3.16 -11.67 -25.64
N ARG A 11 -2.91 -11.91 -26.93
CA ARG A 11 -3.22 -13.20 -27.58
C ARG A 11 -2.52 -14.38 -26.93
N HIS A 12 -1.23 -14.25 -26.61
CA HIS A 12 -0.47 -15.32 -25.98
C HIS A 12 -0.90 -15.56 -24.53
N PHE A 13 -1.26 -14.52 -23.79
CA PHE A 13 -1.76 -14.67 -22.43
C PHE A 13 -3.09 -15.42 -22.40
N LEU A 14 -4.02 -15.13 -23.33
CA LEU A 14 -5.26 -15.90 -23.45
C LEU A 14 -4.99 -17.39 -23.74
N TRP A 15 -4.02 -17.67 -24.61
CA TRP A 15 -3.61 -19.06 -24.84
C TRP A 15 -3.02 -19.70 -23.57
N LEU A 16 -2.11 -19.01 -22.86
CA LEU A 16 -1.54 -19.52 -21.61
C LEU A 16 -2.64 -19.80 -20.58
N TRP A 17 -3.60 -18.90 -20.46
CA TRP A 17 -4.74 -19.05 -19.55
C TRP A 17 -5.48 -20.37 -19.76
N ASP A 18 -5.74 -20.75 -21.02
CA ASP A 18 -6.48 -21.97 -21.35
C ASP A 18 -5.61 -23.25 -21.30
N ASN A 19 -4.28 -23.13 -21.19
CA ASN A 19 -3.35 -24.25 -21.42
C ASN A 19 -2.39 -24.54 -20.25
N ILE A 20 -2.24 -23.65 -19.27
CA ILE A 20 -1.41 -23.86 -18.08
C ILE A 20 -2.17 -23.43 -16.82
N PRO A 21 -1.74 -23.87 -15.61
CA PRO A 21 -2.33 -23.40 -14.37
C PRO A 21 -2.34 -21.87 -14.30
N HIS A 22 -3.47 -21.30 -13.91
CA HIS A 22 -3.67 -19.85 -13.87
C HIS A 22 -2.59 -19.10 -13.08
N GLY A 23 -2.15 -19.67 -11.95
CA GLY A 23 -1.06 -19.09 -11.14
C GLY A 23 0.27 -19.03 -11.89
N GLU A 24 0.58 -20.01 -12.75
CA GLU A 24 1.78 -20.00 -13.58
C GLU A 24 1.67 -18.96 -14.72
N ALA A 25 0.48 -18.78 -15.30
CA ALA A 25 0.24 -17.72 -16.28
C ALA A 25 0.43 -16.32 -15.65
N LEU A 26 -0.04 -16.13 -14.41
CA LEU A 26 0.25 -14.92 -13.64
C LEU A 26 1.76 -14.78 -13.36
N ASP A 27 2.44 -15.86 -12.94
CA ASP A 27 3.88 -15.84 -12.66
C ASP A 27 4.69 -15.36 -13.87
N LEU A 28 4.32 -15.82 -15.07
CA LEU A 28 4.93 -15.36 -16.32
C LEU A 28 4.70 -13.87 -16.57
N LEU A 29 3.48 -13.35 -16.31
CA LEU A 29 3.21 -11.90 -16.41
C LEU A 29 4.04 -11.10 -15.40
N LEU A 30 4.22 -11.63 -14.18
CA LEU A 30 4.96 -11.00 -13.10
C LEU A 30 6.46 -10.83 -13.40
N THR A 31 7.04 -11.68 -14.24
CA THR A 31 8.44 -11.53 -14.70
C THR A 31 8.70 -10.19 -15.39
N VAL A 32 7.65 -9.56 -15.95
CA VAL A 32 7.70 -8.25 -16.61
C VAL A 32 7.09 -7.15 -15.76
N ALA A 33 6.01 -7.44 -15.03
CA ALA A 33 5.34 -6.47 -14.17
C ALA A 33 6.23 -5.99 -13.02
N ILE A 34 6.92 -6.92 -12.34
CA ILE A 34 7.71 -6.59 -11.14
C ILE A 34 8.87 -5.64 -11.47
N PRO A 35 9.73 -5.88 -12.48
CA PRO A 35 10.81 -4.94 -12.76
C PRO A 35 10.32 -3.56 -13.23
N LYS A 36 9.17 -3.52 -13.91
CA LYS A 36 8.56 -2.27 -14.38
C LYS A 36 7.95 -1.43 -13.26
N ASN A 37 7.79 -1.95 -12.04
CA ASN A 37 7.42 -1.15 -10.88
C ASN A 37 8.35 0.07 -10.70
N THR A 38 9.61 -0.03 -11.12
CA THR A 38 10.59 1.08 -11.11
C THR A 38 10.22 2.27 -12.00
N LEU A 39 9.37 2.04 -13.01
CA LEU A 39 8.96 3.04 -14.00
C LEU A 39 7.63 3.69 -13.64
N ASP A 40 6.73 2.89 -13.05
CA ASP A 40 5.39 3.28 -12.60
C ASP A 40 4.88 2.17 -11.65
N ASP A 41 4.40 2.54 -10.46
CA ASP A 41 3.81 1.63 -9.47
C ASP A 41 2.70 0.76 -10.08
N HIS A 42 1.96 1.32 -11.04
CA HIS A 42 0.80 0.68 -11.68
C HIS A 42 1.17 -0.54 -12.52
N TYR A 43 2.41 -0.67 -12.99
CA TYR A 43 2.84 -1.87 -13.71
C TYR A 43 2.75 -3.13 -12.84
N PHE A 44 2.97 -3.00 -11.54
CA PHE A 44 2.77 -4.10 -10.60
C PHE A 44 1.36 -4.09 -10.03
N ILE A 45 0.87 -2.91 -9.63
CA ILE A 45 -0.38 -2.78 -8.89
C ILE A 45 -1.60 -3.16 -9.73
N PHE A 46 -1.68 -2.71 -10.98
CA PHE A 46 -2.85 -2.95 -11.84
C PHE A 46 -3.12 -4.44 -12.13
N PRO A 47 -2.15 -5.25 -12.62
CA PRO A 47 -2.40 -6.67 -12.83
C PRO A 47 -2.72 -7.40 -11.52
N MET A 48 -2.15 -6.99 -10.38
CA MET A 48 -2.40 -7.63 -9.10
C MET A 48 -3.78 -7.31 -8.52
N PHE A 49 -4.26 -6.07 -8.62
CA PHE A 49 -5.65 -5.76 -8.26
C PHE A 49 -6.64 -6.41 -9.21
N THR A 50 -6.34 -6.48 -10.51
CA THR A 50 -7.17 -7.22 -11.46
C THR A 50 -7.25 -8.70 -11.08
N TRP A 51 -6.11 -9.30 -10.71
CA TRP A 51 -6.07 -10.68 -10.22
C TRP A 51 -6.92 -10.87 -8.96
N ARG A 52 -6.79 -9.97 -7.97
CA ARG A 52 -7.59 -10.00 -6.74
C ARG A 52 -9.08 -9.80 -7.02
N ALA A 53 -9.45 -8.93 -7.95
CA ALA A 53 -10.85 -8.76 -8.35
C ALA A 53 -11.45 -10.05 -8.92
N LEU A 54 -10.65 -10.84 -9.66
CA LEU A 54 -11.08 -12.14 -10.19
C LEU A 54 -11.27 -13.21 -9.11
N ASP A 55 -10.65 -13.09 -7.93
CA ASP A 55 -10.93 -13.97 -6.79
C ASP A 55 -12.35 -13.75 -6.26
N TRP A 56 -12.89 -12.54 -6.41
CA TRP A 56 -14.25 -12.18 -5.99
C TRP A 56 -15.29 -12.37 -7.11
N LEU A 57 -14.96 -11.92 -8.32
CA LEU A 57 -15.88 -11.96 -9.48
C LEU A 57 -16.01 -13.35 -10.10
N GLY A 58 -14.98 -14.20 -9.98
CA GLY A 58 -14.90 -15.48 -10.67
C GLY A 58 -13.87 -15.48 -11.81
N ARG A 59 -13.24 -16.64 -12.02
CA ARG A 59 -12.14 -16.84 -12.99
C ARG A 59 -12.61 -16.89 -14.44
N GLU A 60 -13.89 -17.13 -14.68
CA GLU A 60 -14.55 -17.07 -15.98
C GLU A 60 -14.45 -15.68 -16.63
N HIS A 61 -14.22 -14.62 -15.83
CA HIS A 61 -14.06 -13.26 -16.33
C HIS A 61 -12.64 -12.91 -16.75
N THR A 62 -11.66 -13.80 -16.54
CA THR A 62 -10.26 -13.54 -16.88
C THR A 62 -10.03 -13.16 -18.35
N PRO A 63 -10.66 -13.84 -19.34
CA PRO A 63 -10.52 -13.47 -20.75
C PRO A 63 -11.00 -12.06 -21.08
N PHE A 64 -11.68 -11.37 -20.16
CA PHE A 64 -12.12 -9.99 -20.33
C PHE A 64 -11.29 -9.05 -19.45
N LEU A 65 -11.17 -9.35 -18.15
CA LEU A 65 -10.60 -8.46 -17.17
C LEU A 65 -9.07 -8.39 -17.19
N MET A 66 -8.36 -9.48 -17.51
CA MET A 66 -6.89 -9.46 -17.54
C MET A 66 -6.31 -8.82 -18.80
N ARG A 67 -7.07 -8.70 -19.89
CA ARG A 67 -6.53 -8.20 -21.17
C ARG A 67 -5.99 -6.78 -21.07
N PRO A 68 -6.69 -5.80 -20.46
CA PRO A 68 -6.13 -4.47 -20.24
C PRO A 68 -4.85 -4.50 -19.41
N ALA A 69 -4.79 -5.30 -18.34
CA ALA A 69 -3.61 -5.43 -17.49
C ALA A 69 -2.42 -6.01 -18.25
N VAL A 70 -2.61 -7.08 -19.02
CA VAL A 70 -1.58 -7.70 -19.87
C VAL A 70 -1.07 -6.72 -20.90
N ARG A 71 -1.97 -5.97 -21.56
CA ARG A 71 -1.60 -4.94 -22.55
C ARG A 71 -0.83 -3.80 -21.91
N TYR A 72 -1.26 -3.33 -20.75
CA TYR A 72 -0.58 -2.28 -20.01
C TYR A 72 0.85 -2.72 -19.67
N VAL A 73 0.99 -3.88 -19.01
CA VAL A 73 2.30 -4.45 -18.62
C VAL A 73 3.23 -4.75 -19.79
N SER A 74 2.70 -5.10 -20.96
CA SER A 74 3.51 -5.45 -22.13
C SER A 74 3.89 -4.28 -23.05
N ARG A 75 3.39 -3.06 -22.79
CA ARG A 75 3.77 -1.86 -23.54
C ARG A 75 5.22 -1.44 -23.26
N PHE A 76 5.82 -0.70 -24.19
CA PHE A 76 7.09 -0.03 -23.93
C PHE A 76 6.94 0.96 -22.75
N PRO A 77 7.95 1.15 -21.87
CA PRO A 77 9.33 0.65 -21.94
C PRO A 77 9.48 -0.86 -21.73
N THR A 78 10.62 -1.43 -22.12
CA THR A 78 10.97 -2.80 -21.72
C THR A 78 11.27 -2.87 -20.23
N PRO A 79 11.14 -4.03 -19.57
CA PRO A 79 11.47 -4.16 -18.15
C PRO A 79 12.92 -3.73 -17.87
N PRO A 80 13.16 -2.84 -16.90
CA PRO A 80 14.51 -2.50 -16.48
C PRO A 80 15.23 -3.69 -15.83
N VAL A 81 16.55 -3.74 -15.95
CA VAL A 81 17.36 -4.72 -15.23
C VAL A 81 17.46 -4.32 -13.76
N LEU A 82 17.21 -5.26 -12.86
CA LEU A 82 17.18 -5.04 -11.41
C LEU A 82 18.57 -5.14 -10.78
N ASN A 83 19.54 -4.38 -11.30
CA ASN A 83 20.97 -4.45 -10.95
C ASN A 83 21.30 -4.28 -9.46
N HIS A 84 20.42 -3.66 -8.67
CA HIS A 84 20.61 -3.44 -7.23
C HIS A 84 19.83 -4.42 -6.35
N ILE A 85 18.96 -5.25 -6.94
CA ILE A 85 18.13 -6.23 -6.23
C ILE A 85 18.59 -7.66 -6.50
N GLU A 86 18.90 -8.01 -7.75
CA GLU A 86 19.32 -9.38 -8.07
C GLU A 86 20.58 -9.82 -7.32
N PRO A 87 21.61 -8.96 -7.14
CA PRO A 87 22.77 -9.34 -6.32
C PRO A 87 22.41 -9.69 -4.87
N LEU A 88 21.33 -9.12 -4.30
CA LEU A 88 20.89 -9.46 -2.95
C LEU A 88 20.34 -10.89 -2.88
N LEU A 89 19.74 -11.41 -3.95
CA LEU A 89 19.29 -12.81 -3.99
C LEU A 89 20.47 -13.78 -3.91
N GLU A 90 21.60 -13.42 -4.53
CA GLU A 90 22.83 -14.21 -4.51
C GLU A 90 23.59 -14.03 -3.21
N GLU A 91 23.81 -12.79 -2.76
CA GLU A 91 24.53 -12.43 -1.54
C GLU A 91 23.92 -13.12 -0.30
N TYR A 92 22.60 -13.14 -0.22
CA TYR A 92 21.85 -13.76 0.87
C TYR A 92 21.35 -15.17 0.53
N GLU A 93 21.76 -15.72 -0.63
CA GLU A 93 21.42 -17.06 -1.12
C GLU A 93 19.93 -17.42 -1.04
N LEU A 94 19.04 -16.44 -1.24
CA LEU A 94 17.60 -16.54 -0.95
C LEU A 94 16.87 -17.57 -1.83
N LEU A 95 17.48 -17.99 -2.94
CA LEU A 95 16.97 -19.05 -3.82
C LEU A 95 17.63 -20.41 -3.59
N LYS A 96 18.70 -20.48 -2.81
CA LYS A 96 19.49 -21.71 -2.57
C LYS A 96 19.30 -22.27 -1.16
N ARG A 97 18.88 -21.44 -0.21
CA ARG A 97 18.61 -21.86 1.17
C ARG A 97 17.12 -22.14 1.40
N PRO A 98 16.78 -23.02 2.37
CA PRO A 98 15.40 -23.15 2.81
C PRO A 98 14.96 -21.85 3.48
N LEU A 99 13.85 -21.28 3.02
CA LEU A 99 13.21 -20.13 3.65
C LEU A 99 11.94 -20.61 4.36
N GLY A 100 11.71 -20.09 5.57
CA GLY A 100 10.41 -20.21 6.21
C GLY A 100 9.37 -19.50 5.35
N PHE A 101 8.25 -20.16 5.05
CA PHE A 101 7.17 -19.52 4.29
C PHE A 101 6.13 -18.92 5.23
N HIS A 102 5.56 -19.74 6.10
CA HIS A 102 4.56 -19.34 7.07
C HIS A 102 5.21 -18.73 8.31
N THR A 103 4.60 -17.65 8.79
CA THR A 103 5.02 -17.00 10.02
C THR A 103 4.46 -17.72 11.24
N SER A 104 5.11 -17.52 12.39
CA SER A 104 4.67 -18.05 13.68
C SER A 104 4.66 -16.94 14.76
N PRO A 105 3.99 -17.15 15.91
CA PRO A 105 3.97 -16.20 17.01
C PRO A 105 5.38 -15.83 17.53
N GLU A 106 6.34 -16.75 17.46
CA GLU A 106 7.73 -16.54 17.90
C GLU A 106 8.45 -15.47 17.09
N GLU A 107 8.05 -15.24 15.82
CA GLU A 107 8.64 -14.22 14.97
C GLU A 107 8.21 -12.79 15.34
N THR A 108 7.23 -12.63 16.23
CA THR A 108 6.63 -11.33 16.59
C THR A 108 7.68 -10.25 16.90
N PRO A 109 8.69 -10.49 17.76
CA PRO A 109 9.71 -9.47 18.04
C PRO A 109 10.54 -9.10 16.80
N ALA A 110 10.90 -10.07 15.96
CA ALA A 110 11.71 -9.85 14.76
C ALA A 110 10.96 -9.10 13.66
N ILE A 111 9.67 -9.42 13.46
CA ILE A 111 8.76 -8.68 12.57
C ILE A 111 8.67 -7.22 13.02
N GLY A 112 8.43 -7.00 14.31
CA GLY A 112 8.37 -5.68 14.91
C GLY A 112 9.64 -4.87 14.69
N LEU A 113 10.79 -5.44 15.04
CA LEU A 113 12.08 -4.79 14.90
C LEU A 113 12.37 -4.36 13.46
N LEU A 114 12.07 -5.23 12.49
CA LEU A 114 12.22 -4.89 11.07
C LEU A 114 11.21 -3.81 10.63
N GLY A 115 9.96 -3.87 11.08
CA GLY A 115 8.95 -2.85 10.80
C GLY A 115 9.31 -1.48 11.36
N GLU A 116 9.85 -1.41 12.57
CA GLU A 116 10.38 -0.17 13.16
C GLU A 116 11.60 0.34 12.41
N ALA A 117 12.53 -0.54 12.02
CA ALA A 117 13.70 -0.16 11.22
C ALA A 117 13.31 0.44 9.87
N ILE A 118 12.31 -0.13 9.19
CA ILE A 118 11.75 0.42 7.95
C ILE A 118 11.05 1.76 8.22
N THR A 119 10.29 1.87 9.33
CA THR A 119 9.63 3.13 9.73
C THR A 119 10.64 4.27 9.89
N GLY A 120 11.81 3.99 10.48
CA GLY A 120 12.88 4.96 10.70
C GLY A 120 13.79 5.19 9.49
N CYS A 121 13.53 4.56 8.34
CA CYS A 121 14.40 4.63 7.18
C CYS A 121 14.19 5.95 6.41
N ASP A 122 15.28 6.72 6.23
CA ASP A 122 15.29 7.94 5.41
C ASP A 122 15.78 7.68 3.97
N ASN A 123 16.44 6.56 3.75
CA ASN A 123 16.97 6.15 2.46
C ASN A 123 16.37 4.82 2.02
N TYR A 124 15.28 4.87 1.23
CA TYR A 124 14.50 3.67 0.92
C TYR A 124 15.27 2.62 0.11
N GLN A 125 16.42 2.99 -0.50
CA GLN A 125 17.31 2.04 -1.15
C GLN A 125 17.95 1.02 -0.19
N GLU A 126 17.89 1.27 1.11
CA GLU A 126 18.39 0.34 2.14
C GLU A 126 17.39 -0.75 2.50
N ILE A 127 16.09 -0.50 2.29
CA ILE A 127 14.99 -1.41 2.65
C ILE A 127 15.15 -2.81 2.01
N PRO A 128 15.49 -2.98 0.72
CA PRO A 128 15.68 -4.30 0.14
C PRO A 128 16.74 -5.13 0.87
N ARG A 129 17.84 -4.50 1.30
CA ARG A 129 18.89 -5.18 2.05
C ARG A 129 18.40 -5.57 3.45
N MET A 130 17.62 -4.70 4.12
CA MET A 130 16.99 -5.02 5.41
C MET A 130 16.09 -6.26 5.28
N LEU A 131 15.23 -6.30 4.25
CA LEU A 131 14.33 -7.43 3.98
C LEU A 131 15.11 -8.72 3.65
N ALA A 132 16.09 -8.63 2.75
CA ALA A 132 16.91 -9.77 2.33
C ALA A 132 17.71 -10.37 3.50
N LYS A 133 18.29 -9.50 4.35
CA LYS A 133 18.99 -9.93 5.55
C LYS A 133 18.04 -10.63 6.53
N ALA A 134 16.85 -10.07 6.78
CA ALA A 134 15.89 -10.67 7.70
C ALA A 134 15.45 -12.07 7.24
N LEU A 135 15.18 -12.24 5.94
CA LEU A 135 14.89 -13.55 5.35
C LEU A 135 16.08 -14.53 5.55
N ALA A 136 17.30 -14.05 5.31
CA ALA A 136 18.51 -14.85 5.49
C ALA A 136 18.79 -15.25 6.94
N ASP A 137 18.43 -14.39 7.89
CA ASP A 137 18.53 -14.63 9.34
C ASP A 137 17.41 -15.54 9.86
N GLY A 138 16.49 -15.99 9.00
CA GLY A 138 15.46 -16.98 9.31
C GLY A 138 14.05 -16.44 9.50
N LEU A 139 13.81 -15.14 9.29
CA LEU A 139 12.45 -14.60 9.27
C LEU A 139 11.68 -15.18 8.07
N SER A 140 10.45 -15.64 8.31
CA SER A 140 9.61 -16.21 7.27
C SER A 140 9.20 -15.18 6.21
N LEU A 141 8.89 -15.66 5.01
CA LEU A 141 8.45 -14.84 3.90
C LEU A 141 7.19 -14.02 4.25
N LEU A 142 6.20 -14.64 4.90
CA LEU A 142 5.00 -13.92 5.36
C LEU A 142 5.30 -12.95 6.51
N GLY A 143 6.24 -13.28 7.40
CA GLY A 143 6.69 -12.38 8.48
C GLY A 143 7.42 -11.16 7.94
N THR A 144 8.31 -11.33 6.95
CA THR A 144 8.97 -10.22 6.24
C THR A 144 7.96 -9.34 5.51
N GLY A 145 6.92 -9.94 4.89
CA GLY A 145 5.82 -9.19 4.29
C GLY A 145 5.02 -8.37 5.32
N GLU A 146 4.74 -8.93 6.50
CA GLU A 146 4.10 -8.20 7.59
C GLU A 146 4.96 -7.04 8.10
N ALA A 147 6.27 -7.26 8.28
CA ALA A 147 7.21 -6.23 8.69
C ALA A 147 7.28 -5.07 7.68
N LEU A 148 7.28 -5.38 6.38
CA LEU A 148 7.20 -4.38 5.32
C LEU A 148 5.93 -3.53 5.44
N SER A 149 4.78 -4.14 5.74
CA SER A 149 3.52 -3.42 5.90
C SER A 149 3.51 -2.52 7.15
N ILE A 150 4.03 -3.01 8.28
CA ILE A 150 4.21 -2.21 9.50
C ILE A 150 5.11 -1.00 9.22
N GLY A 151 6.21 -1.22 8.51
CA GLY A 151 7.13 -0.18 8.09
C GLY A 151 6.50 0.83 7.13
N ALA A 152 5.75 0.35 6.13
CA ALA A 152 5.02 1.20 5.20
C ALA A 152 3.99 2.08 5.91
N ALA A 153 3.29 1.56 6.93
CA ALA A 153 2.39 2.33 7.78
C ALA A 153 3.12 3.46 8.51
N GLY A 154 4.27 3.12 9.10
CA GLY A 154 5.12 4.10 9.78
C GLY A 154 5.61 5.20 8.84
N LEU A 155 6.09 4.82 7.65
CA LEU A 155 6.52 5.77 6.62
C LEU A 155 5.36 6.65 6.12
N PHE A 156 4.16 6.09 5.97
CA PHE A 156 2.97 6.86 5.60
C PHE A 156 2.63 7.91 6.68
N MET A 157 2.66 7.55 7.97
CA MET A 157 2.44 8.51 9.07
C MET A 157 3.50 9.64 9.12
N ARG A 158 4.71 9.36 8.62
CA ARG A 158 5.78 10.34 8.46
C ARG A 158 5.61 11.21 7.21
N SER A 159 4.91 10.74 6.18
CA SER A 159 4.71 11.47 4.94
C SER A 159 4.07 12.84 5.18
N LEU A 160 4.63 13.85 4.51
CA LEU A 160 4.07 15.21 4.41
C LEU A 160 3.33 15.43 3.11
N THR A 161 3.11 14.37 2.33
CA THR A 161 2.53 14.49 1.00
C THR A 161 1.06 14.88 1.11
N GLY A 162 0.66 15.90 0.36
CA GLY A 162 -0.72 16.36 0.28
C GLY A 162 -1.41 15.93 -1.01
N ASN A 163 -0.66 15.36 -1.95
CA ASN A 163 -1.27 14.54 -2.98
C ASN A 163 -1.50 13.13 -2.41
N PRO A 164 -2.52 12.43 -2.89
CA PRO A 164 -2.95 11.12 -2.37
C PRO A 164 -2.04 9.96 -2.82
N MET A 165 -0.97 10.21 -3.58
CA MET A 165 -0.19 9.13 -4.21
C MET A 165 0.70 8.40 -3.20
N ASP A 166 0.98 9.00 -2.04
CA ASP A 166 1.76 8.35 -0.98
C ASP A 166 1.04 7.14 -0.36
N VAL A 167 -0.26 6.94 -0.63
CA VAL A 167 -0.99 5.72 -0.29
C VAL A 167 -0.39 4.47 -0.94
N HIS A 168 0.46 4.62 -1.95
CA HIS A 168 1.21 3.53 -2.57
C HIS A 168 2.22 2.87 -1.64
N LEU A 169 2.66 3.57 -0.58
CA LEU A 169 3.39 2.96 0.53
C LEU A 169 2.61 1.76 1.07
N HIS A 170 1.36 1.98 1.44
CA HIS A 170 0.50 0.94 2.02
C HIS A 170 -0.09 0.00 0.99
N THR A 171 -0.72 0.52 -0.06
CA THR A 171 -1.41 -0.31 -1.06
C THR A 171 -0.44 -1.22 -1.80
N GLY A 172 0.78 -0.73 -2.05
CA GLY A 172 1.87 -1.52 -2.63
C GLY A 172 2.39 -2.62 -1.69
N ALA A 173 2.44 -2.38 -0.37
CA ALA A 173 2.83 -3.40 0.61
C ALA A 173 1.74 -4.48 0.78
N ASN A 174 0.47 -4.06 0.87
CA ASN A 174 -0.67 -4.96 0.97
C ASN A 174 -0.77 -5.92 -0.22
N LEU A 175 -0.66 -5.42 -1.45
CA LEU A 175 -0.68 -6.27 -2.64
C LEU A 175 0.46 -7.29 -2.66
N ARG A 176 1.64 -6.90 -2.16
CA ARG A 176 2.79 -7.82 -2.04
C ARG A 176 2.49 -8.91 -1.01
N ARG A 177 1.97 -8.57 0.16
CA ARG A 177 1.55 -9.57 1.17
C ARG A 177 0.52 -10.56 0.60
N TYR A 178 -0.39 -10.10 -0.24
CA TYR A 178 -1.32 -10.98 -0.97
C TYR A 178 -0.61 -11.87 -1.97
N LEU A 179 0.26 -11.32 -2.83
CA LEU A 179 1.04 -12.07 -3.80
C LEU A 179 1.85 -13.20 -3.15
N LEU A 180 2.44 -12.95 -1.97
CA LEU A 180 3.22 -13.96 -1.25
C LEU A 180 2.41 -15.23 -0.96
N LYS A 181 1.10 -15.11 -0.73
CA LYS A 181 0.20 -16.22 -0.40
C LYS A 181 -0.31 -16.98 -1.64
N LEU A 182 -0.13 -16.43 -2.85
CA LEU A 182 -0.64 -17.05 -4.06
C LEU A 182 0.11 -18.34 -4.40
N GLU A 183 -0.65 -19.38 -4.73
CA GLU A 183 -0.15 -20.62 -5.31
C GLU A 183 0.22 -20.40 -6.79
N GLY A 184 1.18 -21.19 -7.30
CA GLY A 184 1.67 -21.08 -8.69
C GLY A 184 2.61 -19.90 -8.97
N VAL A 185 2.73 -18.93 -8.06
CA VAL A 185 3.74 -17.86 -8.14
C VAL A 185 5.08 -18.37 -7.61
N SER A 186 6.14 -18.22 -8.40
CA SER A 186 7.48 -18.71 -8.08
C SER A 186 8.08 -17.98 -6.89
N LEU A 187 8.93 -18.67 -6.11
CA LEU A 187 9.67 -18.06 -5.01
C LEU A 187 10.49 -16.84 -5.47
N ARG A 188 11.08 -16.91 -6.67
CA ARG A 188 11.82 -15.80 -7.26
C ARG A 188 10.96 -14.54 -7.41
N ASN A 189 9.76 -14.66 -7.97
CA ASN A 189 8.86 -13.51 -8.13
C ASN A 189 8.33 -13.01 -6.79
N LYS A 190 8.06 -13.90 -5.82
CA LYS A 190 7.71 -13.50 -4.44
C LYS A 190 8.80 -12.64 -3.79
N LEU A 191 10.06 -13.09 -3.90
CA LEU A 191 11.22 -12.35 -3.38
C LEU A 191 11.42 -11.03 -4.12
N LEU A 192 11.40 -11.02 -5.45
CA LEU A 192 11.54 -9.78 -6.22
C LEU A 192 10.41 -8.79 -5.90
N ALA A 193 9.17 -9.25 -5.77
CA ALA A 193 8.04 -8.38 -5.43
C ALA A 193 8.31 -7.66 -4.09
N LEU A 194 8.75 -8.37 -3.06
CA LEU A 194 9.14 -7.76 -1.78
C LEU A 194 10.29 -6.75 -1.93
N LEU A 195 11.39 -7.19 -2.54
CA LEU A 195 12.62 -6.40 -2.62
C LEU A 195 12.48 -5.16 -3.52
N THR A 196 11.51 -5.14 -4.43
CA THR A 196 11.26 -4.00 -5.33
C THR A 196 10.21 -3.04 -4.83
N TRP A 197 9.58 -3.25 -3.67
CA TRP A 197 8.51 -2.37 -3.15
C TRP A 197 8.88 -0.88 -3.20
N HIS A 198 10.09 -0.55 -2.74
CA HIS A 198 10.57 0.82 -2.64
C HIS A 198 10.81 1.53 -3.99
N THR A 199 10.75 0.80 -5.11
CA THR A 199 11.19 1.33 -6.40
C THR A 199 10.13 2.14 -7.13
N GLY A 200 8.86 2.01 -6.72
CA GLY A 200 7.74 2.74 -7.33
C GLY A 200 7.97 4.24 -7.28
N PRO A 201 7.83 5.00 -8.38
CA PRO A 201 7.98 6.45 -8.37
C PRO A 201 7.16 7.14 -7.27
N GLU A 202 5.96 6.67 -6.99
CA GLU A 202 5.09 7.28 -6.00
C GLU A 202 5.62 7.02 -4.60
N VAL A 203 5.96 5.76 -4.27
CA VAL A 203 6.68 5.38 -3.04
C VAL A 203 7.97 6.18 -2.88
N ARG A 204 8.84 6.16 -3.90
CA ARG A 204 10.17 6.77 -3.85
C ARG A 204 10.11 8.29 -3.71
N SER A 205 9.11 8.95 -4.32
CA SER A 205 8.98 10.40 -4.22
C SER A 205 8.69 10.86 -2.79
N THR A 206 8.01 10.03 -1.98
CA THR A 206 7.67 10.35 -0.58
C THR A 206 8.90 10.49 0.30
N GLN A 207 9.99 9.78 0.00
CA GLN A 207 11.26 9.83 0.75
C GLN A 207 11.77 11.27 0.96
N ASN A 208 11.51 12.16 -0.01
CA ASN A 208 11.96 13.55 0.04
C ASN A 208 11.04 14.47 0.88
N ARG A 209 9.98 13.93 1.48
CA ARG A 209 8.92 14.66 2.20
C ARG A 209 8.48 13.89 3.45
N MET A 210 9.42 13.67 4.35
CA MET A 210 9.19 12.94 5.61
C MET A 210 9.37 13.86 6.80
N GLU A 211 8.47 13.76 7.78
CA GLU A 211 8.72 14.23 9.14
C GLU A 211 9.73 13.29 9.84
N PRO A 212 10.53 13.82 10.78
CA PRO A 212 11.34 12.99 11.65
C PRO A 212 10.43 12.11 12.55
N PRO A 213 10.85 10.88 12.84
CA PRO A 213 10.18 10.04 13.82
C PRO A 213 10.42 10.58 15.25
N PRO A 214 9.53 10.27 16.22
CA PRO A 214 8.32 9.47 16.07
C PRO A 214 7.15 10.25 15.45
N GLN A 215 6.34 9.54 14.66
CA GLN A 215 5.03 10.00 14.17
C GLN A 215 4.00 8.89 14.44
N PRO A 216 2.85 9.19 15.05
CA PRO A 216 2.37 10.50 15.53
C PRO A 216 3.22 11.10 16.65
N ASN A 217 3.09 12.41 16.91
CA ASN A 217 3.89 13.11 17.94
C ASN A 217 3.40 12.71 19.35
N PRO A 218 4.22 12.02 20.18
CA PRO A 218 3.78 11.53 21.49
C PRO A 218 3.37 12.64 22.46
N GLU A 219 4.08 13.78 22.45
CA GLU A 219 3.76 14.92 23.34
C GLU A 219 2.42 15.55 22.95
N ALA A 220 2.16 15.69 21.65
CA ALA A 220 0.90 16.22 21.14
C ALA A 220 -0.28 15.31 21.48
N VAL A 221 -0.09 13.98 21.38
CA VAL A 221 -1.12 12.99 21.76
C VAL A 221 -1.37 13.02 23.27
N ALA A 222 -0.31 13.07 24.09
CA ALA A 222 -0.43 13.14 25.54
C ALA A 222 -1.09 14.44 26.04
N ALA A 223 -0.96 15.53 25.29
CA ALA A 223 -1.61 16.81 25.59
C ALA A 223 -3.11 16.85 25.22
N LEU A 224 -3.62 15.87 24.46
CA LEU A 224 -5.05 15.83 24.13
C LEU A 224 -5.89 15.57 25.39
N PRO A 225 -7.02 16.27 25.57
CA PRO A 225 -7.92 15.96 26.66
C PRO A 225 -8.47 14.54 26.47
N HIS A 226 -8.68 13.84 27.57
CA HIS A 226 -9.37 12.55 27.53
C HIS A 226 -10.79 12.73 26.98
N ARG A 227 -11.19 11.83 26.09
CA ARG A 227 -12.51 11.82 25.44
C ARG A 227 -13.01 10.38 25.43
N THR A 228 -14.34 10.22 25.52
CA THR A 228 -14.99 8.91 25.32
C THR A 228 -14.85 8.46 23.86
N GLN A 229 -15.12 7.18 23.58
CA GLN A 229 -15.10 6.65 22.21
C GLN A 229 -15.97 7.49 21.25
N ALA A 230 -17.22 7.76 21.62
CA ALA A 230 -18.14 8.56 20.80
C ALA A 230 -17.59 9.98 20.55
N ALA A 231 -17.12 10.65 21.62
CA ALA A 231 -16.57 12.00 21.50
C ALA A 231 -15.27 12.05 20.66
N LEU A 232 -14.47 10.98 20.62
CA LEU A 232 -13.32 10.91 19.73
C LEU A 232 -13.71 10.67 18.27
N LEU A 233 -14.71 9.83 18.01
CA LEU A 233 -15.21 9.61 16.65
C LEU A 233 -15.75 10.91 16.07
N ASP A 234 -16.53 11.67 16.86
CA ASP A 234 -17.08 12.95 16.44
C ASP A 234 -15.96 13.99 16.24
N ALA A 235 -14.97 14.06 17.13
CA ALA A 235 -13.81 14.95 16.98
C ALA A 235 -12.93 14.60 15.77
N LEU A 236 -12.78 13.31 15.45
CA LEU A 236 -12.06 12.84 14.26
C LEU A 236 -12.77 13.25 12.98
N GLU A 237 -14.08 13.04 12.91
CA GLU A 237 -14.92 13.45 11.77
C GLU A 237 -14.91 14.97 11.60
N GLU A 238 -15.12 15.73 12.68
CA GLU A 238 -15.04 17.19 12.65
C GLU A 238 -13.68 17.65 12.14
N SER A 239 -12.59 17.10 12.68
CA SER A 239 -11.23 17.43 12.24
C SER A 239 -11.04 17.18 10.74
N VAL A 240 -11.57 16.08 10.18
CA VAL A 240 -11.51 15.80 8.74
C VAL A 240 -12.37 16.77 7.92
N TYR A 241 -13.58 17.09 8.39
CA TYR A 241 -14.51 17.95 7.67
C TYR A 241 -14.10 19.43 7.67
N THR A 242 -13.34 19.85 8.67
CA THR A 242 -12.86 21.24 8.79
C THR A 242 -11.44 21.44 8.26
N GLN A 243 -10.88 20.48 7.52
CA GLN A 243 -9.57 20.67 6.90
C GLN A 243 -9.60 21.90 5.97
N PRO A 244 -8.58 22.77 6.01
CA PRO A 244 -8.51 23.91 5.10
C PRO A 244 -8.65 23.47 3.63
N PRO A 245 -9.46 24.17 2.82
CA PRO A 245 -9.65 23.80 1.42
C PRO A 245 -8.34 23.95 0.64
N THR A 246 -8.16 23.08 -0.36
CA THR A 246 -7.00 23.18 -1.26
C THR A 246 -7.18 24.37 -2.21
N ASP A 247 -6.25 25.32 -2.17
CA ASP A 247 -6.20 26.43 -3.13
C ASP A 247 -5.61 25.93 -4.46
N TRP A 248 -6.48 25.42 -5.34
CA TRP A 248 -6.11 24.86 -6.64
C TRP A 248 -5.36 25.84 -7.54
N SER A 249 -5.55 27.15 -7.36
CA SER A 249 -4.83 28.16 -8.15
C SER A 249 -3.33 28.19 -7.85
N LYS A 250 -2.91 27.67 -6.69
CA LYS A 250 -1.51 27.58 -6.26
C LYS A 250 -0.88 26.22 -6.52
N VAL A 251 -1.66 25.21 -6.91
CA VAL A 251 -1.16 23.87 -7.20
C VAL A 251 -0.59 23.83 -8.62
N THR A 252 0.72 24.00 -8.74
CA THR A 252 1.44 23.93 -10.04
C THR A 252 2.01 22.55 -10.33
N ASN A 253 2.23 21.74 -9.28
CA ASN A 253 2.74 20.38 -9.38
C ASN A 253 2.14 19.53 -8.24
N LEU A 254 1.28 18.58 -8.59
CA LEU A 254 0.69 17.64 -7.63
C LEU A 254 1.76 16.92 -6.83
N GLY A 255 2.86 16.49 -7.48
CA GLY A 255 3.99 15.82 -6.86
C GLY A 255 4.72 16.63 -5.78
N GLN A 256 4.49 17.93 -5.66
CA GLN A 256 5.07 18.80 -4.63
C GLN A 256 4.07 19.25 -3.57
N MET A 257 2.78 18.92 -3.74
CA MET A 257 1.73 19.28 -2.79
C MET A 257 2.02 18.65 -1.42
N ARG A 258 1.88 19.48 -0.37
CA ARG A 258 2.02 19.05 1.02
C ARG A 258 0.67 19.04 1.72
N ALA A 259 0.51 18.12 2.66
CA ALA A 259 -0.65 18.11 3.53
C ALA A 259 -0.66 19.38 4.37
N VAL A 260 -1.85 19.90 4.65
CA VAL A 260 -2.01 21.01 5.59
C VAL A 260 -1.67 20.53 7.01
N PRO A 261 -1.03 21.35 7.86
CA PRO A 261 -0.60 20.93 9.20
C PRO A 261 -1.72 20.33 10.06
N GLU A 262 -2.96 20.78 9.85
CA GLU A 262 -4.17 20.35 10.54
C GLU A 262 -4.47 18.85 10.37
N VAL A 263 -3.95 18.20 9.32
CA VAL A 263 -4.02 16.73 9.17
C VAL A 263 -3.41 16.04 10.40
N LYS A 264 -2.38 16.62 11.02
CA LYS A 264 -1.75 16.05 12.23
C LYS A 264 -2.69 16.05 13.44
N ASN A 265 -3.69 16.93 13.50
CA ASN A 265 -4.71 16.87 14.55
C ASN A 265 -5.53 15.59 14.44
N THR A 266 -5.99 15.23 13.24
CA THR A 266 -6.70 13.98 12.96
C THR A 266 -5.83 12.77 13.32
N VAL A 267 -4.56 12.79 12.94
CA VAL A 267 -3.60 11.71 13.23
C VAL A 267 -3.41 11.52 14.74
N ASN A 268 -3.25 12.61 15.50
CA ASN A 268 -3.08 12.53 16.95
C ASN A 268 -4.36 12.04 17.65
N LEU A 269 -5.55 12.45 17.19
CA LEU A 269 -6.83 11.95 17.70
C LEU A 269 -6.98 10.44 17.43
N ALA A 270 -6.56 9.98 16.26
CA ALA A 270 -6.60 8.55 15.91
C ALA A 270 -5.61 7.74 16.75
N GLN A 271 -4.44 8.30 17.06
CA GLN A 271 -3.51 7.69 18.01
C GLN A 271 -4.13 7.57 19.40
N GLN A 272 -4.74 8.64 19.92
CA GLN A 272 -5.43 8.60 21.21
C GLN A 272 -6.54 7.53 21.22
N TYR A 273 -7.30 7.41 20.12
CA TYR A 273 -8.32 6.37 19.97
C TYR A 273 -7.74 4.96 20.11
N ALA A 274 -6.60 4.71 19.46
CA ALA A 274 -5.90 3.43 19.54
C ALA A 274 -5.31 3.18 20.94
N ASP A 275 -4.68 4.18 21.57
CA ASP A 275 -4.08 4.08 22.90
C ASP A 275 -5.11 3.77 23.99
N LEU A 276 -6.34 4.28 23.84
CA LEU A 276 -7.46 4.01 24.74
C LEU A 276 -8.11 2.64 24.52
N GLY A 277 -7.68 1.88 23.51
CA GLY A 277 -8.18 0.54 23.23
C GLY A 277 -9.65 0.52 22.80
N TYR A 278 -10.12 1.60 22.17
CA TYR A 278 -11.50 1.69 21.67
C TYR A 278 -11.76 0.80 20.46
N ASP A 279 -13.04 0.59 20.16
CA ASP A 279 -13.48 -0.35 19.13
C ASP A 279 -12.94 0.05 17.74
N PRO A 280 -12.03 -0.73 17.13
CA PRO A 280 -11.47 -0.41 15.83
C PRO A 280 -12.50 -0.43 14.71
N ASP A 281 -13.52 -1.30 14.79
CA ASP A 281 -14.52 -1.46 13.73
C ASP A 281 -15.41 -0.22 13.63
N ALA A 282 -15.68 0.43 14.77
CA ALA A 282 -16.39 1.71 14.81
C ALA A 282 -15.60 2.84 14.13
N LEU A 283 -14.28 2.91 14.33
CA LEU A 283 -13.43 3.88 13.66
C LEU A 283 -13.31 3.59 12.16
N ILE A 284 -13.07 2.33 11.78
CA ILE A 284 -13.02 1.90 10.38
C ILE A 284 -14.33 2.28 9.68
N SER A 285 -15.48 1.94 10.27
CA SER A 285 -16.80 2.26 9.69
C SER A 285 -16.99 3.77 9.52
N ARG A 286 -16.57 4.59 10.49
CA ARG A 286 -16.62 6.06 10.38
C ARG A 286 -15.72 6.59 9.27
N LEU A 287 -14.51 6.07 9.14
CA LEU A 287 -13.62 6.49 8.05
C LEU A 287 -14.14 6.05 6.68
N ALA A 288 -14.82 4.90 6.60
CA ALA A 288 -15.46 4.42 5.37
C ALA A 288 -16.49 5.44 4.86
N THR A 289 -17.31 6.04 5.74
CA THR A 289 -18.29 7.06 5.33
C THR A 289 -17.64 8.35 4.85
N ILE A 290 -16.37 8.60 5.18
CA ILE A 290 -15.62 9.79 4.74
C ILE A 290 -14.93 9.53 3.40
N VAL A 291 -14.21 8.41 3.25
CA VAL A 291 -13.41 8.14 2.06
C VAL A 291 -14.24 7.88 0.80
N VAL A 292 -15.53 7.55 0.93
CA VAL A 292 -16.43 7.39 -0.23
C VAL A 292 -16.76 8.69 -0.94
N HIS A 293 -16.44 9.85 -0.34
CA HIS A 293 -16.60 11.16 -0.97
C HIS A 293 -15.48 11.47 -1.98
N ASP A 294 -14.41 10.68 -1.96
CA ASP A 294 -13.22 10.91 -2.77
C ASP A 294 -13.43 10.51 -4.24
N ASN A 295 -13.51 11.54 -5.09
CA ASN A 295 -13.53 11.38 -6.54
C ASN A 295 -12.26 11.94 -7.18
N PHE A 296 -11.75 13.03 -6.61
CA PHE A 296 -10.58 13.75 -7.09
C PHE A 296 -9.36 12.86 -7.24
N THR A 297 -9.12 12.01 -6.25
CA THR A 297 -7.86 11.29 -6.17
C THR A 297 -7.87 10.02 -7.02
N GLU A 298 -8.70 9.85 -8.05
CA GLU A 298 -8.83 8.55 -8.74
C GLU A 298 -9.20 7.41 -7.74
N MET A 299 -9.93 7.75 -6.67
CA MET A 299 -10.32 6.88 -5.56
C MET A 299 -9.15 6.31 -4.73
N HIS A 300 -8.01 7.01 -4.64
CA HIS A 300 -6.87 6.59 -3.81
C HIS A 300 -7.23 6.49 -2.32
N ALA A 301 -8.12 7.32 -1.78
CA ALA A 301 -8.55 7.22 -0.39
C ALA A 301 -9.34 5.92 -0.14
N PHE A 302 -10.23 5.57 -1.06
CA PHE A 302 -10.99 4.32 -1.01
C PHE A 302 -10.08 3.09 -1.11
N LYS A 303 -9.15 3.09 -2.07
CA LYS A 303 -8.14 2.04 -2.25
C LYS A 303 -7.27 1.88 -0.99
N HIS A 304 -6.87 2.99 -0.37
CA HIS A 304 -6.08 2.98 0.86
C HIS A 304 -6.89 2.49 2.06
N HIS A 305 -8.16 2.85 2.15
CA HIS A 305 -9.07 2.35 3.19
C HIS A 305 -9.20 0.83 3.13
N GLN A 306 -9.40 0.25 1.93
CA GLN A 306 -9.40 -1.21 1.76
C GLN A 306 -8.07 -1.84 2.20
N ALA A 307 -6.93 -1.26 1.79
CA ALA A 307 -5.63 -1.79 2.18
C ALA A 307 -5.42 -1.74 3.70
N THR A 308 -5.72 -0.61 4.34
CA THR A 308 -5.57 -0.47 5.80
C THR A 308 -6.53 -1.36 6.58
N PHE A 309 -7.75 -1.59 6.10
CA PHE A 309 -8.68 -2.57 6.66
C PHE A 309 -8.08 -3.99 6.63
N GLU A 310 -7.64 -4.44 5.47
CA GLU A 310 -7.05 -5.78 5.31
C GLU A 310 -5.78 -5.94 6.17
N GLU A 311 -4.91 -4.93 6.16
CA GLU A 311 -3.68 -4.93 6.94
C GLU A 311 -3.96 -4.87 8.45
N PHE A 312 -4.97 -4.13 8.89
CA PHE A 312 -5.42 -4.14 10.28
C PHE A 312 -5.77 -5.56 10.72
N HIS A 313 -6.61 -6.27 9.99
CA HIS A 313 -6.99 -7.64 10.39
C HIS A 313 -5.86 -8.67 10.21
N ALA A 314 -4.90 -8.41 9.32
CA ALA A 314 -3.77 -9.30 9.03
C ALA A 314 -2.48 -9.02 9.83
N THR A 315 -2.42 -7.92 10.58
CA THR A 315 -1.23 -7.53 11.38
C THR A 315 -1.44 -7.85 12.87
N ARG A 316 -0.36 -8.21 13.56
CA ARG A 316 -0.35 -8.54 14.99
C ARG A 316 -0.66 -7.33 15.88
N LEU A 317 -1.24 -7.61 17.04
CA LEU A 317 -1.77 -6.62 17.98
C LEU A 317 -0.82 -5.46 18.33
N PRO A 318 0.50 -5.65 18.55
CA PRO A 318 1.37 -4.53 18.94
C PRO A 318 1.52 -3.43 17.87
N TRP A 319 1.31 -3.74 16.59
CA TRP A 319 1.51 -2.79 15.48
C TRP A 319 0.23 -2.48 14.71
N ARG A 320 -0.86 -3.17 15.02
CA ARG A 320 -2.12 -3.09 14.29
C ARG A 320 -2.68 -1.66 14.22
N TRP A 321 -2.51 -0.90 15.30
CA TRP A 321 -2.94 0.50 15.41
C TRP A 321 -2.40 1.39 14.28
N ARG A 322 -1.21 1.08 13.73
CA ARG A 322 -0.57 1.90 12.70
C ARG A 322 -1.42 2.01 11.45
N HIS A 323 -2.14 0.94 11.10
CA HIS A 323 -3.04 0.93 9.96
C HIS A 323 -4.30 1.78 10.20
N LEU A 324 -4.85 1.79 11.43
CA LEU A 324 -5.97 2.67 11.80
C LEU A 324 -5.57 4.14 11.72
N VAL A 325 -4.43 4.50 12.31
CA VAL A 325 -3.96 5.89 12.35
C VAL A 325 -3.64 6.39 10.94
N SER A 326 -3.03 5.53 10.13
CA SER A 326 -2.78 5.82 8.71
C SER A 326 -4.07 5.97 7.91
N ALA A 327 -5.12 5.17 8.18
CA ALA A 327 -6.41 5.32 7.53
C ALA A 327 -7.04 6.70 7.83
N ALA A 328 -6.93 7.17 9.08
CA ALA A 328 -7.38 8.50 9.48
C ALA A 328 -6.59 9.62 8.78
N GLN A 329 -5.26 9.47 8.66
CA GLN A 329 -4.42 10.41 7.91
C GLN A 329 -4.85 10.52 6.44
N ALA A 330 -5.03 9.38 5.75
CA ALA A 330 -5.43 9.37 4.34
C ALA A 330 -6.82 9.99 4.13
N SER A 331 -7.74 9.76 5.08
CA SER A 331 -9.07 10.36 5.07
C SER A 331 -8.99 11.89 5.19
N ALA A 332 -8.19 12.40 6.13
CA ALA A 332 -7.97 13.84 6.30
C ALA A 332 -7.27 14.49 5.09
N ILE A 333 -6.32 13.79 4.47
CA ILE A 333 -5.63 14.30 3.28
C ILE A 333 -6.60 14.40 2.10
N SER A 334 -7.49 13.42 1.92
CA SER A 334 -8.25 13.29 0.67
C SER A 334 -9.60 13.98 0.69
N PHE A 335 -10.23 14.10 1.88
CA PHE A 335 -11.56 14.69 2.02
C PHE A 335 -11.61 16.17 1.56
N GLY A 336 -12.75 16.58 0.99
CA GLY A 336 -12.99 17.96 0.56
C GLY A 336 -12.26 18.38 -0.72
N LYS A 337 -11.45 17.49 -1.32
CA LYS A 337 -10.82 17.71 -2.62
C LYS A 337 -11.75 17.23 -3.72
N ASN A 338 -12.33 18.18 -4.46
CA ASN A 338 -13.20 17.96 -5.63
C ASN A 338 -14.14 16.73 -5.50
N MET A 339 -15.28 16.95 -4.86
CA MET A 339 -16.28 15.93 -4.53
C MET A 339 -17.48 15.92 -5.50
N GLU A 340 -17.35 16.59 -6.66
CA GLU A 340 -18.42 16.83 -7.63
C GLU A 340 -19.24 15.56 -7.94
N ILE A 341 -18.59 14.45 -8.29
CA ILE A 341 -19.29 13.19 -8.64
C ILE A 341 -20.11 12.63 -7.47
N TYR A 342 -19.63 12.76 -6.23
CA TYR A 342 -20.36 12.31 -5.04
C TYR A 342 -21.56 13.20 -4.77
N GLU A 343 -21.39 14.52 -4.90
CA GLU A 343 -22.46 15.50 -4.76
C GLU A 343 -23.56 15.26 -5.81
N GLU A 344 -23.19 15.08 -7.08
CA GLU A 344 -24.11 14.73 -8.16
C GLU A 344 -24.82 13.38 -7.91
N ALA A 345 -24.10 12.36 -7.43
CA ALA A 345 -24.69 11.06 -7.12
C ALA A 345 -25.73 11.13 -6.01
N ILE A 346 -25.49 11.93 -4.96
CA ILE A 346 -26.49 12.17 -3.89
C ILE A 346 -27.73 12.85 -4.46
N GLU A 347 -27.57 13.89 -5.27
CA GLU A 347 -28.70 14.58 -5.89
C GLU A 347 -29.56 13.63 -6.74
N LEU A 348 -28.91 12.75 -7.51
CA LEU A 348 -29.59 11.75 -8.34
C LEU A 348 -30.30 10.66 -7.53
N LEU A 349 -29.76 10.25 -6.39
CA LEU A 349 -30.36 9.22 -5.53
C LEU A 349 -31.49 9.75 -4.64
N HIS A 350 -31.54 11.06 -4.41
CA HIS A 350 -32.62 11.75 -3.68
C HIS A 350 -33.72 12.32 -4.61
N ALA A 351 -33.57 12.20 -5.92
CA ALA A 351 -34.59 12.48 -6.94
C ALA A 351 -35.46 11.25 -7.21
#